data_AF-A0A9X5XC90-F1
#
_entry.id   AF-A0A9X5XC90-F1
#
_cell.length_a   1.000
_cell.length_b   1.000
_cell.length_c   1.000
_cell.angle_alpha   90.00
_cell.angle_beta   90.00
_cell.angle_gamma   90.00
#
_symmetry.space_group_name_H-M   'P 1'
#
loop_
_entity.id
_entity.type
_entity.pdbx_description
1 polymer ?
#
loop_
_entity_poly.entity_id
_entity_poly.type
_entity_poly.pdbx_seq_one_letter_code
_entity_poly.pdbx_strand_id
1 'polypeptide(L)'
;SYVLGHYKSERNEATGTTRPVALRQPGNYSVILGVFTNRGYDTTVTLAQVFWMADGNATQPERLFLTADRALSVTDDFCDFGTDVRSLKKRLTGSGVRVHPSFTAYSKDFRRRMGIESEQALELFHQTVSMKSVGSLDDFVRSHMLEPFDAAA
;
A
#
# COMPACT_ATOMS: atom_id res chain seq x y z
N SER A 1 -5.03 1.20 -18.76
CA SER A 1 -4.42 1.28 -17.42
C SER A 1 -3.28 0.28 -17.30
N TYR A 2 -2.13 0.72 -16.75
CA TYR A 2 -0.95 -0.12 -16.45
C TYR A 2 -1.29 -1.25 -15.46
N VAL A 3 -2.19 -0.97 -14.51
CA VAL A 3 -2.66 -1.93 -13.50
C VAL A 3 -3.33 -3.15 -14.14
N LEU A 4 -4.15 -2.95 -15.17
CA LEU A 4 -4.83 -4.02 -15.91
C LEU A 4 -3.91 -4.72 -16.93
N GLY A 5 -2.74 -4.16 -17.23
CA GLY A 5 -1.80 -4.72 -18.21
C GLY A 5 -2.40 -4.80 -19.61
N HIS A 6 -2.96 -3.70 -20.11
CA HIS A 6 -3.46 -3.65 -21.49
C HIS A 6 -2.30 -3.72 -22.47
N TYR A 7 -2.35 -4.68 -23.41
CA TYR A 7 -1.22 -4.96 -24.30
C TYR A 7 -1.59 -4.99 -25.78
N LYS A 8 -2.87 -5.07 -26.13
CA LYS A 8 -3.35 -4.97 -27.52
C LYS A 8 -4.74 -4.34 -27.58
N SER A 9 -5.11 -3.88 -28.76
CA SER A 9 -6.46 -3.46 -29.11
C SER A 9 -7.04 -4.46 -30.09
N GLU A 10 -8.26 -4.92 -29.85
CA GLU A 10 -8.98 -5.86 -30.71
C GLU A 10 -10.21 -5.14 -31.29
N ARG A 11 -10.35 -5.21 -32.62
CA ARG A 11 -11.49 -4.63 -33.31
C ARG A 11 -12.53 -5.72 -33.52
N ASN A 12 -13.75 -5.49 -33.02
CA ASN A 12 -14.87 -6.36 -33.29
C ASN A 12 -15.42 -6.02 -34.67
N GLU A 13 -15.29 -6.94 -35.64
CA GLU A 13 -15.71 -6.73 -37.03
C GLU A 13 -17.23 -6.63 -37.19
N ALA A 14 -18.01 -7.22 -36.28
CA ALA A 14 -19.48 -7.19 -36.35
C ALA A 14 -20.06 -5.87 -35.83
N THR A 15 -19.42 -5.24 -34.84
CA THR A 15 -19.91 -3.98 -34.22
C THR A 15 -19.07 -2.76 -34.60
N GLY A 16 -17.95 -2.95 -35.30
CA GLY A 16 -17.01 -1.90 -35.66
C GLY A 16 -16.23 -1.29 -34.49
N THR A 17 -16.52 -1.72 -33.26
CA THR A 17 -15.96 -1.16 -32.02
C THR A 17 -14.59 -1.76 -31.70
N THR A 18 -13.68 -0.91 -31.23
CA THR A 18 -12.34 -1.32 -30.80
C THR A 18 -12.33 -1.41 -29.28
N ARG A 19 -11.94 -2.57 -28.73
CA ARG A 19 -11.79 -2.78 -27.29
C ARG A 19 -10.33 -3.08 -26.90
N PRO A 20 -9.81 -2.51 -25.82
CA PRO A 20 -8.49 -2.86 -25.32
C PRO A 20 -8.56 -4.24 -24.61
N VAL A 21 -7.52 -5.06 -24.77
CA VAL A 21 -7.41 -6.39 -24.15
C VAL A 21 -6.42 -6.32 -22.99
N ALA A 22 -6.89 -6.70 -21.79
CA ALA A 22 -6.14 -6.70 -20.55
C ALA A 22 -5.54 -8.08 -20.23
N LEU A 23 -4.34 -8.11 -19.63
CA LEU A 23 -3.77 -9.33 -19.06
C LEU A 23 -4.46 -9.74 -17.76
N ARG A 24 -4.94 -8.77 -16.99
CA ARG A 24 -5.66 -9.04 -15.74
C ARG A 24 -7.16 -9.09 -15.99
N GLN A 25 -7.79 -10.14 -15.47
CA GLN A 25 -9.22 -10.33 -15.54
C GLN A 25 -9.93 -9.73 -14.31
N PRO A 26 -11.24 -9.45 -14.40
CA PRO A 26 -12.05 -9.11 -13.23
C PRO A 26 -11.89 -10.17 -12.13
N GLY A 27 -11.70 -9.72 -10.88
CA GLY A 27 -11.43 -10.60 -9.73
C GLY A 27 -9.95 -10.80 -9.41
N ASN A 28 -9.02 -10.38 -10.28
CA ASN A 28 -7.60 -10.32 -9.93
C ASN A 28 -7.33 -9.21 -8.90
N TYR A 29 -6.43 -9.50 -7.96
CA TYR A 29 -5.93 -8.56 -6.96
C TYR A 29 -4.40 -8.60 -6.89
N SER A 30 -3.81 -7.56 -6.32
CA SER A 30 -2.39 -7.52 -5.93
C SER A 30 -2.28 -7.34 -4.43
N VAL A 31 -1.28 -7.96 -3.82
CA VAL A 31 -0.93 -7.73 -2.41
C VAL A 31 0.52 -7.28 -2.35
N ILE A 32 0.76 -6.20 -1.60
CA ILE A 32 2.10 -5.80 -1.16
C ILE A 32 2.13 -6.07 0.34
N LEU A 33 3.12 -6.85 0.78
CA LEU A 33 3.26 -7.30 2.15
C LEU A 33 4.69 -7.06 2.64
N GLY A 34 4.85 -6.44 3.81
CA GLY A 34 6.13 -6.26 4.47
C GLY A 34 6.04 -6.72 5.92
N VAL A 35 6.93 -7.63 6.32
CA VAL A 35 7.04 -8.15 7.69
C VAL A 35 8.31 -7.60 8.32
N PHE A 36 8.17 -6.93 9.47
CA PHE A 36 9.23 -6.28 10.19
C PHE A 36 9.34 -6.89 11.59
N THR A 37 10.47 -7.51 11.89
CA THR A 37 10.71 -8.12 13.21
C THR A 37 11.82 -7.38 13.94
N ASN A 38 11.53 -6.95 15.16
CA ASN A 38 12.54 -6.45 16.10
C ASN A 38 12.91 -7.57 17.07
N ARG A 39 14.07 -8.20 16.83
CA ARG A 39 14.57 -9.31 17.67
C ARG A 39 14.85 -8.90 19.13
N GLY A 40 15.16 -7.63 19.39
CA GLY A 40 15.47 -7.14 20.73
C GLY A 40 14.24 -7.07 21.65
N TYR A 41 13.06 -6.88 21.07
CA TYR A 41 11.79 -6.80 21.80
C TYR A 41 10.86 -7.99 21.52
N ASP A 42 11.32 -8.95 20.71
CA ASP A 42 10.52 -10.07 20.19
C ASP A 42 9.17 -9.63 19.59
N THR A 43 9.16 -8.48 18.92
CA THR A 43 7.97 -7.93 18.27
C THR A 43 8.03 -8.14 16.77
N THR A 44 6.90 -8.52 16.18
CA THR A 44 6.74 -8.60 14.73
C THR A 44 5.54 -7.79 14.29
N VAL A 45 5.75 -6.92 13.32
CA VAL A 45 4.71 -6.09 12.72
C VAL A 45 4.62 -6.41 11.24
N THR A 46 3.42 -6.73 10.77
CA THR A 46 3.15 -6.87 9.34
C THR A 46 2.34 -5.71 8.83
N LEU A 47 2.77 -5.17 7.69
CA LEU A 47 2.14 -4.11 6.93
C LEU A 47 1.69 -4.68 5.59
N ALA A 48 0.43 -4.47 5.20
CA ALA A 48 -0.06 -4.93 3.91
C ALA A 48 -0.97 -3.93 3.21
N GLN A 49 -0.94 -3.97 1.87
CA GLN A 49 -1.85 -3.25 0.99
C GLN A 49 -2.40 -4.21 -0.06
N VAL A 50 -3.72 -4.27 -0.19
CA VAL A 50 -4.40 -5.05 -1.23
C VAL A 50 -5.02 -4.10 -2.24
N PHE A 51 -4.82 -4.39 -3.52
CA PHE A 51 -5.31 -3.61 -4.65
C PHE A 51 -6.18 -4.47 -5.56
N TRP A 52 -7.34 -3.99 -5.97
CA TRP A 52 -8.21 -4.67 -6.92
C TRP A 52 -8.99 -3.68 -7.76
N MET A 53 -9.53 -4.13 -8.89
CA MET A 53 -10.44 -3.33 -9.69
C MET A 53 -11.87 -3.68 -9.27
N ALA A 54 -12.63 -2.69 -8.78
CA ALA A 54 -14.02 -2.91 -8.35
C ALA A 54 -14.92 -3.37 -9.50
N ASP A 55 -14.68 -2.82 -10.69
CA ASP A 55 -15.37 -3.16 -11.92
C ASP A 55 -14.40 -3.12 -13.12
N GLY A 56 -14.84 -3.62 -14.28
CA GLY A 56 -14.04 -3.67 -15.50
C GLY A 56 -13.80 -2.31 -16.18
N ASN A 57 -14.56 -1.28 -15.79
CA ASN A 57 -14.47 0.07 -16.37
C ASN A 57 -13.71 1.05 -15.47
N ALA A 58 -13.38 0.64 -14.25
CA ALA A 58 -12.71 1.46 -13.27
C ALA A 58 -11.32 1.83 -13.76
N THR A 59 -10.98 3.10 -13.60
CA THR A 59 -9.69 3.63 -14.04
C THR A 59 -8.61 3.44 -12.98
N GLN A 60 -9.02 3.43 -11.70
CA GLN A 60 -8.15 3.31 -10.54
C GLN A 60 -8.49 2.07 -9.71
N PRO A 61 -7.49 1.39 -9.15
CA PRO A 61 -7.73 0.29 -8.23
C PRO A 61 -8.22 0.79 -6.87
N GLU A 62 -9.16 0.06 -6.31
CA GLU A 62 -9.52 0.12 -4.89
C GLU A 62 -8.35 -0.34 -4.03
N ARG A 63 -8.35 0.08 -2.76
CA ARG A 63 -7.26 -0.20 -1.82
C ARG A 63 -7.79 -0.64 -0.46
N LEU A 64 -7.10 -1.60 0.14
CA LEU A 64 -7.33 -2.05 1.50
C LEU A 64 -6.00 -2.04 2.26
N PHE A 65 -5.98 -1.41 3.42
CA PHE A 65 -4.77 -1.27 4.23
C PHE A 65 -4.85 -2.12 5.49
N LEU A 66 -3.75 -2.77 5.86
CA LEU A 66 -3.75 -3.85 6.85
C LEU A 66 -2.53 -3.76 7.76
N THR A 67 -2.74 -3.95 9.06
CA THR A 67 -1.67 -4.09 10.06
C THR A 67 -1.90 -5.32 10.94
N ALA A 68 -0.83 -6.01 11.32
CA ALA A 68 -0.88 -7.13 12.25
C ALA A 68 0.33 -7.14 13.19
N ASP A 69 0.18 -7.69 14.40
CA ASP A 69 1.24 -7.89 15.40
C ASP A 69 1.85 -9.31 15.31
N ARG A 70 1.78 -9.90 14.13
CA ARG A 70 2.34 -11.22 13.79
C ARG A 70 2.78 -11.21 12.34
N ALA A 71 3.63 -12.17 11.96
CA ALA A 71 3.91 -12.43 10.56
C ALA A 71 2.63 -12.86 9.83
N LEU A 72 2.40 -12.27 8.65
CA LEU A 72 1.47 -12.79 7.65
C LEU A 72 2.27 -13.30 6.46
N SER A 73 1.67 -14.16 5.63
CA SER A 73 2.24 -14.58 4.36
C SER A 73 1.21 -14.42 3.23
N VAL A 74 1.69 -14.22 2.00
CA VAL A 74 0.79 -14.12 0.84
C VAL A 74 0.04 -15.43 0.64
N THR A 75 0.72 -16.56 0.78
CA THR A 75 0.13 -17.89 0.56
C THR A 75 -0.92 -18.25 1.60
N ASP A 76 -0.69 -17.95 2.88
CA ASP A 76 -1.56 -18.44 3.95
C ASP A 76 -2.68 -17.45 4.24
N ASP A 77 -2.38 -16.15 4.24
CA ASP A 77 -3.35 -15.12 4.65
C ASP A 77 -4.04 -14.45 3.46
N PHE A 78 -3.47 -14.51 2.24
CA PHE A 78 -3.97 -13.81 1.06
C PHE A 78 -4.23 -14.71 -0.15
N CYS A 79 -4.23 -16.03 -0.03
CA CYS A 79 -4.74 -16.95 -1.06
C CYS A 79 -6.04 -17.63 -0.61
N ASP A 80 -6.66 -18.37 -1.53
CA ASP A 80 -7.81 -19.26 -1.27
C ASP A 80 -9.03 -18.59 -0.61
N PHE A 81 -9.27 -17.31 -0.92
CA PHE A 81 -10.48 -16.59 -0.49
C PHE A 81 -11.49 -16.36 -1.63
N GLY A 82 -11.23 -16.92 -2.82
CA GLY A 82 -11.98 -16.66 -4.04
C GLY A 82 -11.60 -15.33 -4.69
N THR A 83 -12.59 -14.61 -5.23
CA THR A 83 -12.39 -13.32 -5.94
C THR A 83 -12.99 -12.13 -5.19
N ASP A 84 -13.70 -12.36 -4.09
CA ASP A 84 -14.38 -11.31 -3.34
C ASP A 84 -13.51 -10.77 -2.19
N VAL A 85 -13.06 -9.52 -2.34
CA VAL A 85 -12.25 -8.83 -1.34
C VAL A 85 -13.02 -8.59 -0.03
N ARG A 86 -14.36 -8.57 -0.04
CA ARG A 86 -15.14 -8.49 1.20
C ARG A 86 -14.98 -9.75 2.05
N SER A 87 -14.94 -10.92 1.41
CA SER A 87 -14.66 -12.19 2.06
C SER A 87 -13.25 -12.24 2.66
N LEU A 88 -12.24 -11.74 1.92
CA LEU A 88 -10.87 -11.57 2.44
C LEU A 88 -10.85 -10.67 3.68
N LYS A 89 -11.48 -9.49 3.61
CA LYS A 89 -11.55 -8.54 4.72
C LYS A 89 -12.16 -9.19 5.96
N LYS A 90 -13.26 -9.93 5.81
CA LYS A 90 -13.93 -10.62 6.93
C LYS A 90 -13.01 -11.68 7.55
N ARG A 91 -12.32 -12.48 6.74
CA ARG A 91 -11.36 -13.50 7.20
C ARG A 91 -10.21 -12.88 7.97
N LEU A 92 -9.59 -11.84 7.43
CA LEU A 92 -8.46 -11.14 8.04
C LEU A 92 -8.86 -10.52 9.39
N THR A 93 -9.98 -9.78 9.44
CA THR A 93 -10.50 -9.23 10.70
C THR A 93 -10.77 -10.32 11.73
N GLY A 94 -11.37 -11.45 11.32
CA GLY A 94 -11.62 -12.60 12.20
C GLY A 94 -10.35 -13.24 12.76
N SER A 95 -9.22 -13.13 12.04
CA SER A 95 -7.90 -13.61 12.49
C SER A 95 -7.11 -12.60 13.34
N GLY A 96 -7.72 -11.46 13.70
CA GLY A 96 -7.08 -10.41 14.50
C GLY A 96 -6.25 -9.40 13.70
N VAL A 97 -6.28 -9.45 12.36
CA VAL A 97 -5.65 -8.44 11.50
C VAL A 97 -6.50 -7.17 11.52
N ARG A 98 -5.87 -6.01 11.65
CA ARG A 98 -6.56 -4.72 11.68
C ARG A 98 -6.64 -4.18 10.27
N VAL A 99 -7.86 -3.84 9.87
CA VAL A 99 -8.18 -3.35 8.53
C VAL A 99 -8.53 -1.88 8.60
N HIS A 100 -7.89 -1.06 7.75
CA HIS A 100 -8.06 0.38 7.72
C HIS A 100 -8.67 0.81 6.37
N PRO A 101 -9.69 1.69 6.38
CA PRO A 101 -10.35 2.14 5.14
C PRO A 101 -9.58 3.24 4.41
N SER A 102 -8.63 3.90 5.07
CA SER A 102 -7.86 5.00 4.49
C SER A 102 -6.39 4.90 4.86
N PHE A 103 -5.54 5.51 4.02
CA PHE A 103 -4.11 5.57 4.28
C PHE A 103 -3.79 6.35 5.57
N THR A 104 -4.54 7.40 5.89
CA THR A 104 -4.33 8.20 7.12
C THR A 104 -4.53 7.37 8.39
N ALA A 105 -5.56 6.53 8.45
CA ALA A 105 -5.80 5.66 9.60
C ALA A 105 -4.72 4.57 9.71
N TYR A 106 -4.40 3.98 8.57
CA TYR A 106 -3.32 3.01 8.44
C TYR A 106 -1.96 3.59 8.85
N SER A 107 -1.64 4.81 8.41
CA SER A 107 -0.37 5.47 8.66
C SER A 107 -0.16 5.75 10.13
N LYS A 108 -1.19 6.27 10.79
CA LYS A 108 -1.21 6.46 12.23
C LYS A 108 -0.97 5.16 13.00
N ASP A 109 -1.60 4.06 12.60
CA ASP A 109 -1.46 2.78 13.30
C ASP A 109 -0.10 2.12 13.06
N PHE A 110 0.44 2.11 11.83
CA PHE A 110 1.76 1.52 11.61
C PHE A 110 2.87 2.34 12.28
N ARG A 111 2.80 3.68 12.24
CA ARG A 111 3.81 4.54 12.89
C ARG A 111 3.91 4.23 14.37
N ARG A 112 2.78 4.12 15.05
CA ARG A 112 2.69 3.76 16.48
C ARG A 112 3.34 2.41 16.78
N ARG A 113 3.16 1.40 15.91
CA ARG A 113 3.74 0.06 16.09
C ARG A 113 5.24 0.02 15.82
N MET A 114 5.68 0.84 14.88
CA MET A 114 7.08 0.90 14.44
C MET A 114 7.91 1.87 15.30
N GLY A 115 7.31 2.54 16.30
CA GLY A 115 7.98 3.54 17.12
C GLY A 115 8.34 4.82 16.36
N ILE A 116 7.57 5.16 15.31
CA ILE A 116 7.77 6.37 14.52
C ILE A 116 6.86 7.46 15.09
N GLU A 117 7.45 8.43 15.78
CA GLU A 117 6.70 9.47 16.51
C GLU A 117 6.15 10.57 15.60
N SER A 118 6.89 10.93 14.54
CA SER A 118 6.54 12.04 13.64
C SER A 118 6.20 11.57 12.23
N GLU A 119 5.20 12.22 11.61
CA GLU A 119 4.90 12.05 10.18
C GLU A 119 6.05 12.51 9.30
N GLN A 120 6.73 13.58 9.71
CA GLN A 120 7.87 14.17 9.01
C GLN A 120 9.03 13.18 8.93
N ALA A 121 9.22 12.30 9.92
CA ALA A 121 10.23 11.25 9.88
C ALA A 121 9.99 10.25 8.72
N LEU A 122 8.73 9.97 8.41
CA LEU A 122 8.37 9.12 7.27
C LEU A 122 8.58 9.85 5.94
N GLU A 123 8.24 11.14 5.88
CA GLU A 123 8.46 11.96 4.69
C GLU A 123 9.95 12.12 4.37
N LEU A 124 10.76 12.40 5.39
CA LEU A 124 12.21 12.40 5.35
C LEU A 124 12.78 11.08 4.82
N PHE A 125 12.28 9.96 5.35
CA PHE A 125 12.68 8.64 4.89
C PHE A 125 12.30 8.41 3.42
N HIS A 126 11.07 8.77 3.02
CA HIS A 126 10.62 8.65 1.64
C HIS A 126 11.45 9.50 0.68
N GLN A 127 11.76 10.75 1.06
CA GLN A 127 12.63 11.64 0.30
C GLN A 127 14.02 11.02 0.17
N THR A 128 14.61 10.53 1.26
CA THR A 128 15.94 9.89 1.30
C THR A 128 16.02 8.65 0.40
N VAL A 129 15.03 7.76 0.48
CA VAL A 129 15.01 6.51 -0.29
C VAL A 129 14.65 6.75 -1.77
N SER A 130 13.91 7.82 -2.06
CA SER A 130 13.56 8.22 -3.44
C SER A 130 14.62 9.09 -4.12
N MET A 131 15.78 9.33 -3.50
CA MET A 131 16.85 10.17 -4.03
C MET A 131 17.58 9.57 -5.24
N LYS A 132 16.91 9.55 -6.39
CA LYS A 132 17.59 9.49 -7.68
C LYS A 132 18.16 10.83 -8.14
N SER A 133 17.94 11.94 -7.42
CA SER A 133 18.82 13.11 -7.40
C SER A 133 18.36 14.13 -6.36
N VAL A 134 19.22 14.52 -5.42
CA VAL A 134 19.11 15.82 -4.74
C VAL A 134 20.44 16.54 -4.94
N GLY A 135 20.37 17.78 -5.43
CA GLY A 135 21.53 18.60 -5.81
C GLY A 135 22.33 19.18 -4.64
N SER A 136 21.94 18.92 -3.39
CA SER A 136 22.70 19.29 -2.18
C SER A 136 22.09 18.63 -0.95
N LEU A 137 22.88 17.80 -0.26
CA LEU A 137 22.53 17.19 1.03
C LEU A 137 22.32 18.25 2.14
N ASP A 138 22.97 19.40 2.02
CA ASP A 138 22.94 20.46 3.05
C ASP A 138 21.58 21.15 3.15
N ASP A 139 20.89 21.38 2.02
CA ASP A 139 19.57 22.01 2.00
C ASP A 139 18.51 21.08 2.61
N PHE A 140 18.66 19.78 2.41
CA PHE A 140 17.80 18.75 2.99
C PHE A 140 17.93 18.70 4.52
N VAL A 141 19.17 18.70 5.04
CA VAL A 141 19.41 18.72 6.49
C VAL A 141 18.89 20.01 7.11
N ARG A 142 19.14 21.17 6.47
CA ARG A 142 18.72 22.48 6.98
C ARG A 142 17.20 22.66 7.04
N SER A 143 16.46 22.10 6.10
CA SER A 143 15.00 22.24 6.02
C SER A 143 14.22 21.25 6.89
N HIS A 144 14.81 20.11 7.25
CA HIS A 144 14.06 19.04 7.90
C HIS A 144 14.60 18.58 9.26
N MET A 145 15.87 18.85 9.61
CA MET A 145 16.40 18.53 10.95
C MET A 145 16.51 19.74 11.86
N LEU A 146 16.29 20.95 11.34
CA LEU A 146 16.15 22.17 12.12
C LEU A 146 14.67 22.52 12.10
N GLU A 147 13.93 22.15 13.15
CA GLU A 147 12.62 22.75 13.39
C GLU A 147 12.77 24.28 13.37
N PRO A 148 11.85 25.05 12.77
CA PRO A 148 11.82 26.47 13.03
C PRO A 148 11.60 26.62 14.53
N PHE A 149 12.62 27.11 15.23
CA PHE A 149 12.48 27.56 16.61
C PHE A 149 11.34 28.59 16.61
N ASP A 150 10.20 28.25 17.22
CA ASP A 150 9.24 29.26 17.66
C ASP A 150 9.89 30.04 18.80
N ALA A 151 10.80 30.94 18.43
CA ALA A 151 11.24 32.03 19.28
C ALA A 151 10.20 33.16 19.14
N ALA A 152 9.02 32.93 19.70
CA ALA A 152 8.05 33.99 19.93
C ALA A 152 7.35 33.72 21.28
N ALA A 153 7.77 34.53 22.25
CA ALA A 153 7.16 34.71 23.56
C ALA A 153 5.77 35.34 23.48
#